data_AF-A0A3P5Y5T8-F1
#
_entry.id   AF-A0A3P5Y5T8-F1
#
_cell.length_a   1.000
_cell.length_b   1.000
_cell.length_c   1.000
_cell.angle_alpha   90.00
_cell.angle_beta   90.00
_cell.angle_gamma   90.00
#
_symmetry.space_group_name_H-M   'P 1'
#
loop_
_entity.id
_entity.type
_entity.pdbx_description
1 polymer ?
#
loop_
_entity_poly.entity_id
_entity_poly.type
_entity_poly.pdbx_seq_one_letter_code
_entity_poly.pdbx_strand_id
1 'polypeptide(L)'
;MGRYSYSQPSSSDEYDIDITSLLEAECQIYADEAESRQTIVEPVAYVPQPECDDGIPKTCYCGAEPVVAIACTRKDQGRRYFTCANADDGDCHIWKWWDVAVMEEFGDHQRQLRELKAQAESSDEKLVKVEKTVGELAKRKTGITNGLPVVVCAMVSLFFVLCVLVSFKWVSFFPYAYFFLFILL
;
A
#
# COMPACT_ATOMS: atom_id res chain seq x y z
N MET A 1 47.89 -11.69 43.57
CA MET A 1 47.69 -12.84 42.67
C MET A 1 47.60 -14.11 43.51
N GLY A 2 46.39 -14.54 43.88
CA GLY A 2 46.19 -15.79 44.61
C GLY A 2 46.19 -16.96 43.63
N ARG A 3 47.02 -17.98 43.86
CA ARG A 3 47.01 -19.21 43.07
C ARG A 3 45.87 -20.11 43.56
N TYR A 4 44.84 -20.30 42.75
CA TYR A 4 43.86 -21.35 42.97
C TYR A 4 44.50 -22.70 42.59
N SER A 5 44.75 -23.55 43.58
CA SER A 5 45.15 -24.95 43.39
C SER A 5 43.88 -25.79 43.44
N TYR A 6 43.37 -26.20 42.28
CA TYR A 6 42.24 -27.12 42.20
C TYR A 6 42.75 -28.55 42.36
N SER A 7 42.44 -29.18 43.49
CA SER A 7 42.63 -30.61 43.67
C SER A 7 41.38 -31.31 43.16
N GLN A 8 41.43 -31.93 41.96
CA GLN A 8 40.38 -32.84 41.51
C GLN A 8 40.24 -33.98 42.52
N PRO A 9 39.05 -34.23 43.10
CA PRO A 9 38.83 -35.49 43.77
C PRO A 9 38.88 -36.59 42.70
N SER A 10 39.80 -37.54 42.88
CA SER A 10 39.78 -38.79 42.13
C SER A 10 38.56 -39.56 42.61
N SER A 11 37.54 -39.66 41.76
CA SER A 11 36.30 -40.42 42.02
C SER A 11 36.62 -41.90 41.98
N SER A 12 37.10 -42.44 43.10
CA SER A 12 37.20 -43.87 43.33
C SER A 12 36.09 -44.28 44.28
N ASP A 13 34.88 -44.44 43.75
CA ASP A 13 33.82 -45.27 44.32
C ASP A 13 32.91 -45.69 43.16
N GLU A 14 32.90 -46.99 42.91
CA GLU A 14 32.06 -47.68 41.93
C GLU A 14 30.60 -47.51 42.36
N TYR A 15 29.96 -46.45 41.85
CA TYR A 15 28.52 -46.28 42.00
C TYR A 15 27.87 -47.19 40.95
N ASP A 16 27.37 -48.35 41.39
CA ASP A 16 26.40 -49.17 40.66
C ASP A 16 25.12 -48.34 40.50
N ILE A 17 25.16 -47.37 39.59
CA ILE A 17 23.97 -46.71 39.08
C ILE A 17 23.29 -47.78 38.23
N ASP A 18 22.14 -48.26 38.67
CA ASP A 18 21.33 -49.22 37.94
C ASP A 18 20.80 -48.56 36.65
N ILE A 19 21.62 -48.56 35.61
CA ILE A 19 21.34 -47.95 34.29
C ILE A 19 20.03 -48.49 33.72
N THR A 20 19.67 -49.73 34.08
CA THR A 20 18.39 -50.36 33.76
C THR A 20 17.19 -49.61 34.34
N SER A 21 17.22 -49.22 35.61
CA SER A 21 16.15 -48.41 36.22
C SER A 21 15.98 -47.04 35.55
N LEU A 22 17.08 -46.43 35.11
CA LEU A 22 17.06 -45.13 34.45
C LEU A 22 16.44 -45.23 33.04
N LEU A 23 16.82 -46.26 32.27
CA LEU A 23 16.22 -46.54 30.98
C LEU A 23 14.74 -46.92 31.10
N GLU A 24 14.36 -47.63 32.16
CA GLU A 24 12.97 -47.99 32.40
C GLU A 24 12.12 -46.76 32.73
N ALA A 25 12.65 -45.82 33.52
CA ALA A 25 12.00 -44.54 33.78
C ALA A 25 11.81 -43.71 32.50
N GLU A 26 12.82 -43.66 31.62
CA GLU A 26 12.69 -42.99 30.31
C GLU A 26 11.61 -43.64 29.43
N CYS A 27 11.60 -44.98 29.34
CA CYS A 27 10.59 -45.72 28.59
C CYS A 27 9.16 -45.46 29.11
N GLN A 28 8.98 -45.31 30.42
CA GLN A 28 7.68 -44.98 31.01
C GLN A 28 7.22 -43.57 30.64
N ILE A 29 8.14 -42.60 30.60
CA ILE A 29 7.84 -41.22 30.16
C ILE A 29 7.41 -41.22 28.69
N TYR A 30 8.12 -41.94 27.81
CA TYR A 30 7.75 -42.03 26.39
C TYR A 30 6.42 -42.75 26.16
N ALA A 31 6.06 -43.73 27.02
CA ALA A 31 4.77 -44.41 26.95
C ALA A 31 3.61 -43.52 27.40
N ASP A 32 3.78 -42.75 28.48
CA ASP A 32 2.78 -41.79 28.99
C ASP A 32 2.53 -40.64 27.99
N GLU A 33 3.59 -40.13 27.35
CA GLU A 33 3.45 -39.15 26.25
C GLU A 33 2.69 -39.72 25.05
N ALA A 34 2.86 -41.00 24.74
CA ALA A 34 2.16 -41.67 23.65
C ALA A 34 0.66 -41.93 23.96
N GLU A 35 0.30 -42.16 25.22
CA GLU A 35 -1.09 -42.27 25.67
C GLU A 35 -1.78 -40.90 25.79
N SER A 36 -1.07 -39.87 26.25
CA SER A 36 -1.50 -38.46 26.22
C SER A 36 -1.87 -38.00 24.81
N ARG A 37 -1.06 -38.38 23.81
CA ARG A 37 -1.34 -38.12 22.39
C ARG A 37 -2.53 -38.89 21.81
N GLN A 38 -3.01 -39.94 22.46
CA GLN A 38 -4.20 -40.69 22.04
C GLN A 38 -5.47 -40.19 22.73
N THR A 39 -5.34 -39.56 23.90
CA THR A 39 -6.41 -38.77 24.52
C THR A 39 -6.43 -37.36 23.92
N ILE A 40 -6.61 -37.29 22.60
CA ILE A 40 -6.94 -36.03 21.93
C ILE A 40 -8.36 -35.70 22.37
N VAL A 41 -8.47 -34.83 23.37
CA VAL A 41 -9.63 -33.94 23.53
C VAL A 41 -9.99 -33.46 22.14
N GLU A 42 -11.26 -33.67 21.72
CA GLU A 42 -11.79 -33.23 20.42
C GLU A 42 -11.12 -31.92 19.97
N PRO A 43 -10.76 -31.78 18.68
CA PRO A 43 -10.27 -30.50 18.19
C PRO A 43 -11.34 -29.46 18.53
N VAL A 44 -11.07 -28.65 19.56
CA VAL A 44 -11.95 -27.57 19.96
C VAL A 44 -11.98 -26.65 18.73
N ALA A 45 -13.05 -26.78 17.95
CA ALA A 45 -13.34 -25.85 16.88
C ALA A 45 -13.47 -24.50 17.57
N TYR A 46 -12.42 -23.69 17.47
CA TYR A 46 -12.42 -22.37 18.03
C TYR A 46 -13.52 -21.61 17.30
N VAL A 47 -14.66 -21.45 17.96
CA VAL A 47 -15.66 -20.48 17.52
C VAL A 47 -14.90 -19.16 17.44
N PRO A 48 -14.84 -18.49 16.27
CA PRO A 48 -14.21 -17.19 16.17
C PRO A 48 -14.79 -16.33 17.29
N GLN A 49 -13.95 -15.93 18.24
CA GLN A 49 -14.41 -15.02 19.26
C GLN A 49 -14.91 -13.77 18.52
N PRO A 50 -16.05 -13.18 18.95
CA PRO A 50 -16.55 -11.96 18.34
C PRO A 50 -15.38 -11.00 18.26
N GLU A 51 -15.17 -10.43 17.07
CA GLU A 51 -14.07 -9.52 16.74
C GLU A 51 -13.75 -8.69 17.98
N CYS A 52 -12.64 -9.05 18.63
CA CYS A 52 -12.09 -8.26 19.72
C CYS A 52 -12.03 -6.83 19.18
N ASP A 53 -12.43 -5.83 19.98
CA ASP A 53 -12.24 -4.42 19.62
C ASP A 53 -10.72 -4.18 19.46
N ASP A 54 -10.20 -4.51 18.29
CA ASP A 54 -8.82 -4.36 17.87
C ASP A 54 -8.56 -2.86 17.71
N GLY A 55 -7.39 -2.42 18.14
CA GLY A 55 -7.03 -1.01 18.19
C GLY A 55 -7.35 -0.32 19.51
N ILE A 56 -7.51 1.00 19.44
CA ILE A 56 -7.71 1.86 20.61
C ILE A 56 -9.18 1.88 20.97
N PRO A 57 -9.53 1.47 22.21
CA PRO A 57 -10.92 1.45 22.62
C PRO A 57 -11.50 2.86 22.69
N LYS A 58 -12.68 3.04 22.09
CA LYS A 58 -13.39 4.33 22.02
C LYS A 58 -14.45 4.48 23.11
N THR A 59 -15.07 3.37 23.52
CA THR A 59 -16.17 3.35 24.48
C THR A 59 -16.06 2.11 25.37
N CYS A 60 -16.35 2.24 26.65
CA CYS A 60 -16.51 1.08 27.55
C CYS A 60 -17.86 0.38 27.32
N TYR A 61 -17.99 -0.87 27.76
CA TYR A 61 -19.25 -1.62 27.72
C TYR A 61 -20.41 -0.96 28.49
N CYS A 62 -20.10 -0.12 29.49
CA CYS A 62 -21.09 0.68 30.22
C CYS A 62 -21.49 2.00 29.51
N GLY A 63 -20.91 2.27 28.33
CA GLY A 63 -21.13 3.51 27.56
C GLY A 63 -20.26 4.70 28.00
N ALA A 64 -19.47 4.56 29.07
CA ALA A 64 -18.54 5.60 29.52
C ALA A 64 -17.28 5.68 28.64
N GLU A 65 -16.63 6.85 28.62
CA GLU A 65 -15.36 7.05 27.92
C GLU A 65 -14.21 6.32 28.65
N PRO A 66 -13.37 5.54 27.95
CA PRO A 66 -12.23 4.87 28.55
C PRO A 66 -11.14 5.86 28.97
N VAL A 67 -10.54 5.62 30.14
CA VAL A 67 -9.46 6.43 30.70
C VAL A 67 -8.14 5.64 30.68
N VAL A 68 -7.01 6.35 30.57
CA VAL A 68 -5.68 5.73 30.61
C VAL A 68 -5.14 5.77 32.04
N ALA A 69 -4.89 4.60 32.62
CA ALA A 69 -4.28 4.43 33.92
C ALA A 69 -2.84 3.91 33.79
N ILE A 70 -2.08 4.02 34.89
CA ILE A 70 -0.70 3.52 34.98
C ILE A 70 -0.70 2.32 35.93
N ALA A 71 -0.15 1.20 35.48
CA ALA A 71 0.02 0.01 36.28
C ALA A 71 1.09 0.26 37.34
N CYS A 72 0.71 0.00 38.59
CA CYS A 72 1.60 0.10 39.75
C CYS A 72 2.06 -1.28 40.25
N THR A 73 1.80 -2.35 39.49
CA THR A 73 2.23 -3.71 39.85
C THR A 73 3.76 -3.80 39.84
N ARG A 74 4.33 -4.66 40.69
CA ARG A 74 5.79 -4.86 40.78
C ARG A 74 6.42 -5.28 39.45
N LYS A 75 5.65 -5.93 38.58
CA LYS A 75 6.10 -6.45 37.28
C LYS A 75 5.96 -5.43 36.15
N ASP A 76 4.91 -4.62 36.16
CA ASP A 76 4.55 -3.72 35.05
C ASP A 76 4.53 -2.25 35.49
N GLN A 77 5.37 -1.89 36.47
CA GLN A 77 5.40 -0.55 37.05
C GLN A 77 5.63 0.52 35.97
N GLY A 78 4.69 1.45 35.84
CA GLY A 78 4.75 2.53 34.86
C GLY A 78 4.12 2.20 33.50
N ARG A 79 3.71 0.95 33.23
CA ARG A 79 3.04 0.58 31.99
C ARG A 79 1.61 1.13 31.96
N ARG A 80 1.18 1.67 30.82
CA ARG A 80 -0.16 2.27 30.67
C ARG A 80 -1.18 1.26 30.16
N TYR A 81 -2.43 1.40 30.60
CA TYR A 81 -3.55 0.61 30.12
C TYR A 81 -4.83 1.46 30.08
N PHE A 82 -5.75 1.10 29.18
CA PHE A 82 -7.10 1.62 29.14
C PHE A 82 -7.97 0.92 30.18
N THR A 83 -8.80 1.68 30.89
CA THR A 83 -9.74 1.21 31.90
C THR A 83 -10.99 2.09 31.93
N CYS A 84 -12.05 1.68 32.61
CA CYS A 84 -13.20 2.54 32.88
C CYS A 84 -13.07 3.27 34.23
N ALA A 85 -13.66 4.46 34.35
CA ALA A 85 -13.80 5.16 35.64
C ALA A 85 -14.72 4.42 36.61
N ASN A 86 -15.67 3.65 36.08
CA ASN A 86 -16.64 2.84 36.83
C ASN A 86 -16.16 1.39 37.03
N ALA A 87 -14.89 1.07 36.74
CA ALA A 87 -14.39 -0.30 36.75
C ALA A 87 -14.60 -1.07 38.08
N ASP A 88 -14.84 -0.35 39.17
CA ASP A 88 -15.01 -0.88 40.52
C ASP A 88 -16.47 -1.21 40.89
N ASP A 89 -17.44 -0.99 39.99
CA ASP A 89 -18.88 -1.21 40.25
C ASP A 89 -19.32 -2.69 40.24
N GLY A 90 -18.42 -3.60 39.88
CA GLY A 90 -18.67 -5.05 39.83
C GLY A 90 -19.17 -5.57 38.49
N ASP A 91 -19.41 -4.70 37.49
CA ASP A 91 -19.75 -5.09 36.13
C ASP A 91 -18.49 -5.31 35.25
N CYS A 92 -18.69 -5.85 34.05
CA CYS A 92 -17.60 -6.03 33.09
C CYS A 92 -17.24 -4.69 32.43
N HIS A 93 -16.02 -4.21 32.68
CA HIS A 93 -15.48 -2.99 32.08
C HIS A 93 -14.31 -3.27 31.17
N ILE A 94 -14.02 -2.28 30.33
CA ILE A 94 -12.91 -2.35 29.39
C ILE A 94 -11.57 -2.38 30.11
N TRP A 95 -10.69 -3.27 29.66
CA TRP A 95 -9.30 -3.31 30.08
C TRP A 95 -8.42 -3.73 28.90
N LYS A 96 -7.45 -2.90 28.54
CA LYS A 96 -6.52 -3.20 27.44
C LYS A 96 -5.19 -2.50 27.64
N TRP A 97 -4.08 -3.17 27.38
CA TRP A 97 -2.76 -2.54 27.41
C TRP A 97 -2.64 -1.44 26.36
N TRP A 98 -2.13 -0.28 26.77
CA TRP A 98 -2.04 0.88 25.88
C TRP A 98 -1.12 0.62 24.69
N ASP A 99 0.02 -0.03 24.90
CA ASP A 99 0.97 -0.38 23.86
C ASP A 99 0.38 -1.35 22.82
N VAL A 100 -0.41 -2.33 23.27
CA VAL A 100 -1.08 -3.29 22.39
C VAL A 100 -2.10 -2.60 21.50
N ALA A 101 -3.00 -1.81 22.12
CA ALA A 101 -4.01 -1.03 21.41
C ALA A 101 -3.39 -0.05 20.40
N VAL A 102 -2.30 0.64 20.76
CA VAL A 102 -1.60 1.57 19.85
C VAL A 102 -0.90 0.83 18.72
N MET A 103 -0.29 -0.33 18.97
CA MET A 103 0.37 -1.13 17.94
C MET A 103 -0.64 -1.67 16.91
N GLU A 104 -1.81 -2.09 17.35
CA GLU A 104 -2.89 -2.53 16.47
C GLU A 104 -3.37 -1.39 15.56
N GLU A 105 -3.70 -0.21 16.12
CA GLU A 105 -4.05 0.97 15.32
C GLU A 105 -2.95 1.35 14.35
N PHE A 106 -1.70 1.43 14.83
CA PHE A 106 -0.58 1.84 13.99
C PHE A 106 -0.33 0.85 12.85
N GLY A 107 -0.55 -0.45 13.08
CA GLY A 107 -0.46 -1.49 12.06
C GLY A 107 -1.41 -1.22 10.89
N ASP A 108 -2.66 -0.89 11.19
CA ASP A 108 -3.68 -0.58 10.20
C ASP A 108 -3.41 0.74 9.47
N HIS A 109 -3.03 1.79 10.19
CA HIS A 109 -2.63 3.05 9.59
C HIS A 109 -1.43 2.88 8.66
N GLN A 110 -0.44 2.08 9.05
CA GLN A 110 0.73 1.80 8.22
C GLN A 110 0.36 1.04 6.94
N ARG A 111 -0.64 0.13 6.99
CA ARG A 111 -1.18 -0.53 5.79
C ARG A 111 -1.83 0.49 4.86
N GLN A 112 -2.71 1.34 5.38
CA GLN A 112 -3.38 2.39 4.59
C GLN A 112 -2.37 3.35 3.94
N LEU A 113 -1.32 3.75 4.66
CA LEU A 113 -0.26 4.60 4.11
C LEU A 113 0.49 3.93 2.95
N ARG A 114 0.73 2.61 3.02
CA ARG A 114 1.37 1.86 1.92
C ARG A 114 0.47 1.82 0.68
N GLU A 115 -0.83 1.62 0.87
CA GLU A 115 -1.81 1.61 -0.22
C GLU A 115 -1.94 2.98 -0.88
N LEU A 116 -2.05 4.05 -0.09
CA LEU A 116 -2.07 5.42 -0.58
C LEU A 116 -0.80 5.77 -1.36
N LYS A 117 0.37 5.35 -0.86
CA LYS A 117 1.64 5.53 -1.57
C LYS A 117 1.65 4.79 -2.91
N ALA A 118 1.20 3.54 -2.96
CA ALA A 118 1.11 2.79 -4.20
C ALA A 118 0.13 3.43 -5.20
N GLN A 119 -0.99 3.98 -4.71
CA GLN A 119 -1.96 4.69 -5.54
C GLN A 119 -1.39 6.01 -6.09
N ALA A 120 -0.61 6.75 -5.29
CA ALA A 120 0.07 7.97 -5.72
C ALA A 120 1.08 7.67 -6.85
N GLU A 121 1.93 6.65 -6.67
CA GLU A 121 2.89 6.22 -7.69
C GLU A 121 2.18 5.80 -9.00
N SER A 122 1.07 5.05 -8.92
CA SER A 122 0.26 4.70 -10.09
C SER A 122 -0.38 5.93 -10.77
N SER A 123 -0.76 6.93 -9.99
CA SER A 123 -1.37 8.16 -10.52
C SER A 123 -0.34 9.04 -11.22
N ASP A 124 0.86 9.16 -10.67
CA ASP A 124 1.98 9.87 -11.30
C ASP A 124 2.38 9.22 -12.63
N GLU A 125 2.43 7.89 -12.70
CA GLU A 125 2.68 7.17 -13.96
C GLU A 125 1.60 7.50 -15.02
N LYS A 126 0.33 7.50 -14.62
CA LYS A 126 -0.80 7.87 -15.50
C LYS A 126 -0.69 9.32 -15.96
N LEU A 127 -0.29 10.25 -15.09
CA LEU A 127 -0.09 11.65 -15.44
C LEU A 127 1.00 11.81 -16.50
N VAL A 128 2.14 11.13 -16.35
CA VAL A 128 3.22 11.15 -17.36
C VAL A 128 2.72 10.65 -18.71
N LYS A 129 1.92 9.58 -18.73
CA LYS A 129 1.34 9.05 -19.97
C LYS A 129 0.36 10.03 -20.60
N VAL A 130 -0.52 10.63 -19.80
CA VAL A 130 -1.48 11.65 -20.28
C VAL A 130 -0.73 12.86 -20.82
N GLU A 131 0.28 13.36 -20.12
CA GLU A 131 1.10 14.50 -20.53
C GLU A 131 1.78 14.24 -21.88
N LYS A 132 2.34 13.03 -22.08
CA LYS A 132 2.90 12.62 -23.38
C LYS A 132 1.85 12.66 -24.49
N THR A 133 0.64 12.11 -24.25
CA THR A 133 -0.43 12.14 -25.27
C THR A 133 -0.89 13.56 -25.58
N VAL A 134 -0.97 14.44 -24.58
CA VAL A 134 -1.31 15.85 -24.77
C VAL A 134 -0.23 16.57 -25.57
N GLY A 135 1.05 16.29 -25.31
CA GLY A 135 2.17 16.83 -26.10
C GLY A 135 2.13 16.39 -27.56
N GLU A 136 1.82 15.12 -27.84
CA GLU A 136 1.65 14.61 -29.21
C GLU A 136 0.44 15.26 -29.91
N LEU A 137 -0.69 15.40 -29.22
CA LEU A 137 -1.87 16.07 -29.74
C LEU A 137 -1.62 17.56 -30.01
N ALA A 138 -0.89 18.24 -29.12
CA ALA A 138 -0.49 19.64 -29.30
C ALA A 138 0.40 19.80 -30.54
N LYS A 139 1.37 18.90 -30.75
CA LYS A 139 2.23 18.90 -31.94
C LYS A 139 1.44 18.63 -33.24
N ARG A 140 0.45 17.72 -33.21
CA ARG A 140 -0.44 17.49 -34.36
C ARG A 140 -1.29 18.72 -34.66
N LYS A 141 -1.82 19.38 -33.63
CA LYS A 141 -2.65 20.60 -33.77
C LYS A 141 -1.86 21.76 -34.38
N THR A 142 -0.62 21.99 -33.96
CA THR A 142 0.24 23.04 -34.55
C THR A 142 0.60 22.71 -35.99
N GLY A 143 0.88 21.44 -36.30
CA GLY A 143 1.09 21.00 -37.68
C GLY A 143 -0.09 21.31 -38.62
N ILE A 144 -1.31 21.01 -38.18
CA ILE A 144 -2.53 21.30 -38.95
C ILE A 144 -2.75 22.81 -39.09
N THR A 145 -2.57 23.56 -38.00
CA THR A 145 -2.75 25.02 -37.99
C THR A 145 -1.76 25.73 -38.92
N ASN A 146 -0.51 25.26 -38.96
CA ASN A 146 0.52 25.83 -39.83
C ASN A 146 0.36 25.36 -41.29
N GLY A 147 -0.16 24.15 -41.53
CA GLY A 147 -0.38 23.61 -42.87
C GLY A 147 -1.58 24.21 -43.60
N LEU A 148 -2.67 24.50 -42.89
CA LEU A 148 -3.89 25.07 -43.48
C LEU A 148 -3.66 26.38 -44.27
N PRO A 149 -2.99 27.43 -43.74
CA PRO A 149 -2.76 28.66 -44.49
C PRO A 149 -1.84 28.44 -45.69
N VAL A 150 -0.88 27.51 -45.61
CA VAL A 150 0.01 27.17 -46.74
C VAL A 150 -0.80 26.52 -47.87
N VAL A 151 -1.69 25.58 -47.55
CA VAL A 151 -2.57 24.95 -48.54
C VAL A 151 -3.51 25.98 -49.17
N VAL A 152 -4.14 26.85 -48.36
CA VAL A 152 -5.02 27.92 -48.87
C VAL A 152 -4.24 28.88 -49.79
N CYS A 153 -3.03 29.29 -49.40
CA CYS A 153 -2.18 30.15 -50.20
C CYS A 153 -1.78 29.49 -51.55
N ALA A 154 -1.44 28.19 -51.52
CA ALA A 154 -1.13 27.43 -52.73
C ALA A 154 -2.33 27.32 -53.68
N MET A 155 -3.53 27.06 -53.14
CA MET A 155 -4.76 26.98 -53.93
C MET A 155 -5.13 28.32 -54.59
N VAL A 156 -5.00 29.44 -53.85
CA VAL A 156 -5.25 30.79 -54.39
C VAL A 156 -4.23 31.14 -55.48
N SER A 157 -2.95 30.82 -55.25
CA SER A 157 -1.88 31.06 -56.22
C SER A 157 -2.11 30.27 -57.51
N LEU A 158 -2.51 29.00 -57.42
CA LEU A 158 -2.84 28.17 -58.58
C LEU A 158 -4.01 28.76 -59.38
N PHE A 159 -5.07 29.18 -58.69
CA PHE A 159 -6.24 29.79 -59.33
C PHE A 159 -5.87 31.07 -60.07
N PHE A 160 -5.05 31.93 -59.46
CA PHE A 160 -4.56 33.15 -60.09
C PHE A 160 -3.77 32.86 -61.38
N VAL A 161 -2.87 31.87 -61.36
CA VAL A 161 -2.11 31.47 -62.56
C VAL A 161 -3.04 30.95 -63.66
N LEU A 162 -4.03 30.13 -63.32
CA LEU A 162 -5.03 29.66 -64.29
C LEU A 162 -5.82 30.82 -64.90
N CYS A 163 -6.26 31.79 -64.09
CA CYS A 163 -6.93 33.00 -64.57
C CYS A 163 -6.06 33.79 -65.56
N VAL A 164 -4.77 33.96 -65.26
CA VAL A 164 -3.82 34.65 -66.15
C VAL A 164 -3.63 33.88 -67.46
N LEU A 165 -3.48 32.55 -67.42
CA LEU A 165 -3.31 31.72 -68.62
C LEU A 165 -4.55 31.75 -69.52
N VAL A 166 -5.75 31.69 -68.93
CA VAL A 166 -7.02 31.83 -69.66
C VAL A 166 -7.10 33.21 -70.31
N SER A 167 -6.78 34.26 -69.56
CA SER A 167 -6.77 35.64 -70.06
C SER A 167 -5.78 35.81 -71.22
N PHE A 168 -4.57 35.25 -71.11
CA PHE A 168 -3.55 35.32 -72.16
C PHE A 168 -3.99 34.58 -73.43
N LYS A 169 -4.62 33.40 -73.28
CA LYS A 169 -5.14 32.62 -74.40
C LYS A 169 -6.34 33.30 -75.07
N TRP A 170 -7.19 33.98 -74.30
CA TRP A 170 -8.26 34.84 -74.81
C TRP A 170 -7.75 36.04 -75.60
N VAL A 171 -6.77 36.77 -75.06
CA VAL A 171 -6.12 37.91 -75.76
C VAL A 171 -5.43 37.44 -77.04
N SER A 172 -4.78 36.28 -77.00
CA SER A 172 -4.12 35.68 -78.17
C SER A 172 -5.11 35.22 -79.25
N PHE A 173 -6.32 34.80 -78.87
CA PHE A 173 -7.35 34.29 -79.79
C PHE A 173 -8.26 35.39 -80.33
N PHE A 174 -8.45 36.49 -79.59
CA PHE A 174 -9.21 37.68 -80.01
C PHE A 174 -8.39 38.99 -79.86
N PRO A 175 -7.27 39.16 -80.59
CA PRO A 175 -6.48 40.40 -80.51
C PRO A 175 -7.22 41.64 -81.05
N TYR A 176 -8.33 41.47 -81.78
CA TYR A 176 -9.07 42.56 -82.43
C TYR A 176 -10.32 43.04 -81.68
N ALA A 177 -10.73 42.38 -80.58
CA ALA A 177 -11.91 42.81 -79.83
C ALA A 177 -11.64 44.06 -78.95
N TYR A 178 -10.42 44.20 -78.42
CA TYR A 178 -10.01 45.38 -77.66
C TYR A 178 -9.65 46.59 -78.52
N PHE A 179 -9.22 46.37 -79.78
CA PHE A 179 -8.90 47.46 -80.71
C PHE A 179 -10.15 48.18 -81.22
N PHE A 180 -11.30 47.51 -81.29
CA PHE A 180 -12.56 48.13 -81.71
C PHE A 180 -13.24 48.98 -80.63
N LEU A 181 -13.00 48.72 -79.34
CA LEU A 181 -13.63 49.49 -78.25
C LEU A 181 -12.92 50.82 -77.97
N PHE A 182 -11.64 50.96 -78.34
CA PHE A 182 -10.86 52.20 -78.15
C PHE A 182 -10.93 53.17 -79.35
N ILE A 183 -11.50 52.75 -80.49
CA ILE A 183 -11.69 53.60 -81.68
C ILE A 183 -13.10 54.24 -81.72
N LEU A 184 -14.01 53.81 -80.83
CA LEU A 184 -15.40 54.26 -80.77
C LEU A 184 -15.73 55.15 -79.56
N LEU A 185 -14.71 55.65 -78.87
CA LEU A 185 -14.79 56.64 -77.78
C LEU A 185 -13.93 57.86 -78.13
#